data_AF-A0A183D050-F1
#
_entry.id   AF-A0A183D050-F1
#
_cell.length_a   1.000
_cell.length_b   1.000
_cell.length_c   1.000
_cell.angle_alpha   90.00
_cell.angle_beta   90.00
_cell.angle_gamma   90.00
#
_symmetry.space_group_name_H-M   'P 1'
#
loop_
_entity.id
_entity.type
_entity.pdbx_description
1 polymer ?
#
loop_
_entity_poly.entity_id
_entity_poly.type
_entity_poly.pdbx_seq_one_letter_code
_entity_poly.pdbx_strand_id
1 'polypeptide(L)'
;MDAAAARQPPEMPSTDGVEYPRAASWASESLANVLKDEKGRQLFRVFLHDALAEENLSFIESYEKFKQMTDPAAKKQYIEEFFVKYSPYVNLSSAAMQAYDPNPAAFALAVKEVNRLLENDQFPRFKRSDVYVDFLEKLLPRAYAEKWTTNFDALLGNQVIKNSVQQSFVH
;
A
#
# COMPACT_ATOMS: atom_id res chain seq x y z
N MET A 1 -8.16 -28.70 -13.48
CA MET A 1 -7.46 -28.14 -12.30
C MET A 1 -6.94 -26.79 -12.75
N ASP A 2 -7.76 -25.77 -12.65
CA ASP A 2 -7.35 -24.42 -13.03
C ASP A 2 -6.42 -23.90 -11.94
N ALA A 3 -5.15 -23.74 -12.29
CA ALA A 3 -4.22 -22.96 -11.50
C ALA A 3 -4.67 -21.50 -11.62
N ALA A 4 -5.59 -21.07 -10.76
CA ALA A 4 -5.74 -19.67 -10.42
C ALA A 4 -4.32 -19.20 -10.06
N ALA A 5 -3.72 -18.36 -10.91
CA ALA A 5 -2.36 -17.91 -10.74
C ALA A 5 -2.24 -17.33 -9.32
N ALA A 6 -1.56 -18.05 -8.43
CA ALA A 6 -1.37 -17.61 -7.07
C ALA A 6 -0.66 -16.25 -7.12
N ARG A 7 -1.29 -15.21 -6.57
CA ARG A 7 -0.67 -13.88 -6.56
C ARG A 7 0.64 -13.99 -5.80
N GLN A 8 1.74 -13.61 -6.45
CA GLN A 8 3.04 -13.61 -5.80
C GLN A 8 3.11 -12.43 -4.83
N PRO A 9 3.44 -12.65 -3.55
CA PRO A 9 3.56 -11.56 -2.59
C PRO A 9 4.74 -10.66 -2.98
N PRO A 10 4.59 -9.33 -2.91
CA PRO A 10 5.70 -8.42 -3.11
C PRO A 10 6.76 -8.59 -2.02
N GLU A 11 8.01 -8.32 -2.36
CA GLU A 11 9.11 -8.40 -1.39
C GLU A 11 8.99 -7.31 -0.32
N MET A 12 9.26 -7.69 0.94
CA MET A 12 9.38 -6.73 2.04
C MET A 12 10.58 -5.79 1.82
N PRO A 13 10.44 -4.48 2.07
CA PRO A 13 11.58 -3.57 1.96
C PRO A 13 12.63 -3.89 3.02
N SER A 14 13.92 -3.77 2.66
CA SER A 14 15.02 -3.82 3.64
C SER A 14 14.96 -2.61 4.58
N THR A 15 15.36 -2.80 5.83
CA THR A 15 15.54 -1.72 6.82
C THR A 15 16.83 -0.92 6.63
N ASP A 16 17.76 -1.36 5.77
CA ASP A 16 19.07 -0.74 5.60
C ASP A 16 18.97 0.74 5.17
N GLY A 17 19.59 1.65 5.92
CA GLY A 17 19.55 3.09 5.62
C GLY A 17 18.16 3.73 5.76
N VAL A 18 17.23 3.08 6.50
CA VAL A 18 15.96 3.69 6.91
C VAL A 18 16.04 4.08 8.37
N GLU A 19 16.06 5.37 8.65
CA GLU A 19 15.97 5.86 10.02
C GLU A 19 14.51 5.85 10.50
N TYR A 20 14.30 5.59 11.80
CA TYR A 20 12.95 5.56 12.39
C TYR A 20 12.10 6.80 12.05
N PRO A 21 12.59 8.06 12.15
CA PRO A 21 11.79 9.23 11.80
C PRO A 21 11.34 9.27 10.34
N ARG A 22 12.17 8.75 9.42
CA ARG A 22 11.83 8.63 7.99
C ARG A 22 10.69 7.64 7.78
N ALA A 23 10.76 6.47 8.42
CA ALA A 23 9.70 5.48 8.33
C ALA A 23 8.41 5.96 9.01
N ALA A 24 8.52 6.59 10.18
CA ALA A 24 7.39 7.12 10.93
C ALA A 24 6.62 8.21 10.16
N SER A 25 7.31 8.98 9.30
CA SER A 25 6.66 10.01 8.47
C SER A 25 5.84 9.43 7.31
N TRP A 26 5.93 8.14 7.00
CA TRP A 26 5.09 7.52 5.96
C TRP A 26 3.62 7.51 6.35
N ALA A 27 3.30 7.37 7.64
CA ALA A 27 1.94 7.39 8.16
C ALA A 27 1.40 8.80 8.47
N SER A 28 2.19 9.86 8.28
CA SER A 28 1.76 11.22 8.62
C SER A 28 0.92 11.83 7.51
N GLU A 29 -0.10 12.59 7.90
CA GLU A 29 -0.90 13.51 7.08
C GLU A 29 -1.66 12.91 5.87
N SER A 30 -0.97 12.36 4.88
CA SER A 30 -1.55 11.92 3.61
C SER A 30 -0.83 10.73 3.00
N LEU A 31 -1.52 10.00 2.13
CA LEU A 31 -0.97 8.92 1.31
C LEU A 31 0.26 9.36 0.50
N ALA A 32 0.34 10.64 0.13
CA ALA A 32 1.45 11.17 -0.65
C ALA A 32 2.81 10.98 0.05
N ASN A 33 2.85 10.96 1.39
CA ASN A 33 4.10 10.80 2.13
C ASN A 33 4.67 9.38 1.99
N VAL A 34 3.83 8.35 2.10
CA VAL A 34 4.26 6.96 1.88
C VAL A 34 4.58 6.71 0.40
N LEU A 35 3.82 7.29 -0.53
CA LEU A 35 4.02 7.05 -1.96
C LEU A 35 5.26 7.74 -2.55
N LYS A 36 5.75 8.84 -1.95
CA LYS A 36 6.97 9.53 -2.39
C LYS A 36 8.25 8.77 -2.01
N ASP A 37 8.21 8.03 -0.91
CA ASP A 37 9.34 7.21 -0.47
C ASP A 37 9.31 5.84 -1.16
N GLU A 38 10.42 5.41 -1.74
CA GLU A 38 10.50 4.12 -2.42
C GLU A 38 10.20 2.94 -1.49
N LYS A 39 10.79 2.94 -0.29
CA LYS A 39 10.60 1.86 0.70
C LYS A 39 9.24 1.96 1.37
N GLY A 40 8.76 3.17 1.62
CA GLY A 40 7.39 3.40 2.10
C GLY A 40 6.37 2.83 1.12
N ARG A 41 6.49 3.14 -0.16
CA ARG A 41 5.63 2.63 -1.23
C ARG A 41 5.73 1.11 -1.38
N GLN A 42 6.92 0.52 -1.24
CA GLN A 42 7.09 -0.93 -1.24
C GLN A 42 6.35 -1.58 -0.06
N LEU A 43 6.52 -1.04 1.16
CA LEU A 43 5.81 -1.55 2.34
C LEU A 43 4.29 -1.43 2.20
N PHE A 44 3.82 -0.32 1.63
CA PHE A 44 2.39 -0.12 1.36
C PHE A 44 1.86 -1.12 0.32
N ARG A 45 2.65 -1.49 -0.70
CA ARG A 45 2.28 -2.59 -1.62
C ARG A 45 2.14 -3.92 -0.90
N VAL A 46 3.03 -4.25 0.04
CA VAL A 46 2.88 -5.49 0.85
C VAL A 46 1.56 -5.47 1.62
N PHE A 47 1.27 -4.36 2.30
CA PHE A 47 -0.02 -4.21 2.97
C PHE A 47 -1.22 -4.38 2.01
N LEU A 48 -1.18 -3.72 0.84
CA LEU A 48 -2.27 -3.79 -0.13
C LEU A 48 -2.40 -5.20 -0.72
N HIS A 49 -1.30 -5.93 -0.87
CA HIS A 49 -1.32 -7.33 -1.28
C HIS A 49 -2.14 -8.13 -0.26
N ASP A 50 -1.79 -8.09 1.02
CA ASP A 50 -2.52 -8.83 2.06
C ASP A 50 -3.98 -8.38 2.19
N ALA A 51 -4.26 -7.12 1.88
CA ALA A 51 -5.61 -6.55 1.85
C ALA A 51 -6.39 -6.83 0.55
N LEU A 52 -5.85 -7.62 -0.39
CA LEU A 52 -6.45 -7.93 -1.71
C LEU A 52 -6.81 -6.68 -2.52
N ALA A 53 -5.91 -5.71 -2.53
CA ALA A 53 -6.16 -4.34 -2.97
C ALA A 53 -4.97 -3.71 -3.70
N GLU A 54 -3.94 -4.49 -4.02
CA GLU A 54 -2.71 -4.06 -4.68
C GLU A 54 -2.94 -3.49 -6.09
N GLU A 55 -3.99 -3.97 -6.74
CA GLU A 55 -4.44 -3.56 -8.06
C GLU A 55 -4.85 -2.08 -8.09
N ASN A 56 -5.29 -1.51 -6.95
CA ASN A 56 -5.61 -0.08 -6.85
C ASN A 56 -4.37 0.80 -7.03
N LEU A 57 -3.29 0.50 -6.32
CA LEU A 57 -2.04 1.26 -6.47
C LEU A 57 -1.43 1.02 -7.86
N SER A 58 -1.43 -0.23 -8.32
CA SER A 58 -0.94 -0.60 -9.65
C SER A 58 -1.69 0.14 -10.77
N PHE A 59 -3.01 0.30 -10.64
CA PHE A 59 -3.85 1.06 -11.56
C PHE A 59 -3.42 2.53 -11.62
N ILE A 60 -3.25 3.19 -10.47
CA ILE A 60 -2.83 4.60 -10.40
C ILE A 60 -1.46 4.80 -11.03
N GLU A 61 -0.48 3.96 -10.72
CA GLU A 61 0.86 4.05 -11.29
C GLU A 61 0.85 3.80 -12.81
N SER A 62 0.05 2.83 -13.25
CA SER A 62 -0.10 2.53 -14.67
C SER A 62 -0.79 3.65 -15.43
N TYR A 63 -1.72 4.36 -14.79
CA TYR A 63 -2.39 5.54 -15.33
C TYR A 63 -1.43 6.74 -15.41
N GLU A 64 -0.60 6.97 -14.41
CA GLU A 64 0.41 8.03 -14.45
C GLU A 64 1.46 7.77 -15.54
N LYS A 65 1.86 6.51 -15.76
CA LYS A 65 2.69 6.13 -16.91
C LYS A 65 1.99 6.43 -18.23
N PHE A 66 0.72 6.03 -18.37
CA PHE A 66 -0.09 6.29 -19.56
C PHE A 66 -0.20 7.79 -19.90
N LYS A 67 -0.37 8.64 -18.89
CA LYS A 67 -0.42 10.11 -19.06
C LYS A 67 0.87 10.67 -19.65
N GLN A 68 2.01 10.07 -19.33
CA GLN A 68 3.33 10.51 -19.78
C GLN A 68 3.70 9.98 -21.17
N MET A 69 2.94 9.03 -21.72
CA MET A 69 3.19 8.48 -23.06
C MET A 69 2.86 9.50 -24.16
N THR A 70 3.82 9.71 -25.06
CA THR A 70 3.71 10.64 -26.19
C THR A 70 3.58 9.95 -27.54
N ASP A 71 4.10 8.73 -27.71
CA ASP A 71 3.98 7.96 -28.95
C ASP A 71 2.55 7.39 -29.10
N PRO A 72 1.79 7.78 -30.14
CA PRO A 72 0.40 7.33 -30.30
C PRO A 72 0.24 5.82 -30.48
N ALA A 73 1.18 5.16 -31.17
CA ALA A 73 1.10 3.73 -31.46
C ALA A 73 1.31 2.91 -30.18
N ALA A 74 2.39 3.16 -29.44
CA ALA A 74 2.64 2.54 -28.14
C ALA A 74 1.54 2.85 -27.14
N LYS A 75 1.01 4.08 -27.14
CA LYS A 75 -0.08 4.49 -26.25
C LYS A 75 -1.36 3.70 -26.51
N LYS A 76 -1.69 3.44 -27.78
CA LYS A 76 -2.84 2.62 -28.16
C LYS A 76 -2.69 1.16 -27.72
N GLN A 77 -1.52 0.56 -27.92
CA GLN A 77 -1.27 -0.81 -27.45
C GLN A 77 -1.33 -0.89 -25.91
N TYR A 78 -0.72 0.08 -25.22
CA TYR A 78 -0.69 0.10 -23.77
C TYR A 78 -2.10 0.23 -23.17
N ILE A 79 -3.00 1.00 -23.78
CA ILE A 79 -4.36 1.17 -23.24
C ILE A 79 -5.22 -0.08 -23.38
N GLU A 80 -4.99 -0.90 -24.42
CA GLU A 80 -5.61 -2.22 -24.56
C GLU A 80 -5.17 -3.14 -23.41
N GLU A 81 -3.85 -3.24 -23.17
CA GLU A 81 -3.29 -4.04 -22.06
C GLU A 81 -3.73 -3.54 -20.68
N PHE A 82 -3.73 -2.22 -20.47
CA PHE A 82 -4.18 -1.56 -19.25
C PHE A 82 -5.64 -1.92 -18.94
N PHE A 83 -6.51 -1.84 -19.94
CA PHE A 83 -7.93 -2.10 -19.77
C PHE A 83 -8.19 -3.57 -19.44
N VAL A 84 -7.59 -4.50 -20.18
CA VAL A 84 -7.70 -5.94 -19.92
C VAL A 84 -7.24 -6.27 -18.49
N LYS A 85 -6.14 -5.65 -18.05
CA LYS A 85 -5.58 -5.89 -16.72
C LYS A 85 -6.47 -5.37 -15.59
N TYR A 86 -7.03 -4.17 -15.71
CA TYR A 86 -7.70 -3.49 -14.59
C TYR A 86 -9.22 -3.55 -14.60
N SER A 87 -9.87 -3.85 -15.73
CA SER A 87 -11.34 -3.98 -15.80
C SER A 87 -11.96 -4.99 -14.82
N PRO A 88 -11.28 -6.08 -14.38
CA PRO A 88 -11.85 -6.97 -13.35
C PRO A 88 -11.84 -6.38 -11.94
N TYR A 89 -11.02 -5.36 -11.67
CA TYR A 89 -10.72 -4.86 -10.33
C TYR A 89 -11.21 -3.42 -10.11
N VAL A 90 -11.24 -2.62 -11.17
CA VAL A 90 -11.60 -1.21 -11.15
C VAL A 90 -12.80 -0.99 -12.05
N ASN A 91 -13.79 -0.25 -11.56
CA ASN A 91 -14.93 0.15 -12.37
C ASN A 91 -14.50 1.18 -13.42
N LEU A 92 -14.16 0.71 -14.62
CA LEU A 92 -13.85 1.54 -15.77
C LEU A 92 -15.17 1.98 -16.43
N SER A 93 -15.36 3.29 -16.61
CA SER A 93 -16.59 3.84 -17.17
C SER A 93 -16.90 3.24 -18.55
N SER A 94 -18.19 3.13 -18.91
CA SER A 94 -18.61 2.59 -20.22
C SER A 94 -17.99 3.32 -21.41
N ALA A 95 -17.72 4.63 -21.27
CA ALA A 95 -17.04 5.41 -22.29
C ALA A 95 -15.58 4.97 -22.52
N ALA A 96 -14.84 4.67 -21.44
CA ALA A 96 -13.50 4.09 -21.54
C ALA A 96 -13.53 2.64 -22.09
N MET A 97 -14.60 1.89 -21.79
CA MET A 97 -14.80 0.52 -22.25
C MET A 97 -15.10 0.40 -23.76
N GLN A 98 -15.75 1.41 -24.36
CA GLN A 98 -16.29 1.30 -25.72
C GLN A 98 -15.24 1.36 -26.85
N ALA A 99 -13.99 1.78 -26.58
CA ALA A 99 -13.00 1.92 -27.65
C ALA A 99 -11.52 1.88 -27.22
N TYR A 100 -11.19 1.49 -25.98
CA TYR A 100 -9.83 1.66 -25.45
C TYR A 100 -9.31 3.09 -25.67
N ASP A 101 -10.10 4.08 -25.24
CA ASP A 101 -9.85 5.48 -25.56
C ASP A 101 -8.44 5.91 -25.11
N PRO A 102 -7.54 6.33 -26.02
CA PRO A 102 -6.19 6.75 -25.68
C PRO A 102 -6.13 8.12 -24.97
N ASN A 103 -7.27 8.72 -24.64
CA ASN A 103 -7.37 9.94 -23.85
C ASN A 103 -7.38 9.64 -22.33
N PRO A 104 -6.38 10.13 -21.56
CA PRO A 104 -6.38 10.01 -20.09
C PRO A 104 -7.64 10.54 -19.40
N ALA A 105 -8.31 11.54 -19.97
CA ALA A 105 -9.53 12.10 -19.41
C ALA A 105 -10.68 11.06 -19.32
N ALA A 106 -10.68 10.04 -20.19
CA ALA A 106 -11.67 8.96 -20.16
C ALA A 106 -11.63 8.13 -18.86
N PHE A 107 -10.51 8.15 -18.14
CA PHE A 107 -10.27 7.39 -16.91
C PHE A 107 -10.38 8.26 -15.64
N ALA A 108 -10.65 9.56 -15.77
CA ALA A 108 -10.62 10.50 -14.65
C ALA A 108 -11.54 10.10 -13.48
N LEU A 109 -12.72 9.55 -13.78
CA LEU A 109 -13.65 9.08 -12.76
C LEU A 109 -13.13 7.85 -12.01
N ALA A 110 -12.60 6.86 -12.74
CA ALA A 110 -12.01 5.65 -12.15
C ALA A 110 -10.80 6.01 -11.27
N VAL A 111 -9.93 6.89 -11.75
CA VAL A 111 -8.77 7.41 -11.01
C VAL A 111 -9.21 8.13 -9.74
N LYS A 112 -10.26 8.94 -9.80
CA LYS A 112 -10.82 9.61 -8.61
C LYS A 112 -11.31 8.61 -7.57
N GLU A 113 -12.06 7.59 -7.98
CA GLU A 113 -12.58 6.58 -7.06
C GLU A 113 -11.48 5.72 -6.45
N VAL A 114 -10.51 5.27 -7.26
CA VAL A 114 -9.39 4.46 -6.76
C VAL A 114 -8.52 5.27 -5.79
N ASN A 115 -8.22 6.53 -6.09
CA ASN A 115 -7.52 7.41 -5.14
C ASN A 115 -8.33 7.60 -3.85
N ARG A 116 -9.66 7.71 -3.93
CA ARG A 116 -10.53 7.81 -2.75
C ARG A 116 -10.44 6.56 -1.89
N LEU A 117 -10.39 5.36 -2.48
CA LEU A 117 -10.22 4.10 -1.75
C LEU A 117 -8.84 4.02 -1.08
N LEU A 118 -7.78 4.41 -1.80
CA LEU A 118 -6.43 4.43 -1.27
C LEU A 118 -6.32 5.39 -0.08
N GLU A 119 -6.80 6.63 -0.22
CA GLU A 119 -6.67 7.66 0.81
C GLU A 119 -7.58 7.44 2.02
N ASN A 120 -8.85 7.05 1.80
CA ASN A 120 -9.86 7.08 2.86
C ASN A 120 -10.14 5.72 3.50
N ASP A 121 -9.66 4.62 2.93
CA ASP A 121 -9.82 3.27 3.51
C ASP A 121 -8.47 2.60 3.72
N GLN A 122 -7.72 2.39 2.64
CA GLN A 122 -6.54 1.53 2.65
C GLN A 122 -5.37 2.15 3.42
N PHE A 123 -5.11 3.45 3.23
CA PHE A 123 -4.06 4.16 3.95
C PHE A 123 -4.35 4.27 5.47
N PRO A 124 -5.56 4.63 5.94
CA PRO A 124 -5.92 4.55 7.35
C PRO A 124 -5.69 3.19 8.00
N ARG A 125 -5.96 2.10 7.27
CA ARG A 125 -5.71 0.73 7.72
C ARG A 125 -4.21 0.40 7.74
N PHE A 126 -3.45 0.81 6.72
CA PHE A 126 -1.99 0.64 6.68
C PHE A 126 -1.32 1.22 7.92
N LYS A 127 -1.72 2.43 8.35
CA LYS A 127 -1.16 3.11 9.54
C LYS A 127 -1.30 2.32 10.85
N ARG A 128 -2.23 1.35 10.89
CA ARG A 128 -2.52 0.50 12.06
C ARG A 128 -2.20 -0.98 11.80
N SER A 129 -1.63 -1.29 10.63
CA SER A 129 -1.37 -2.66 10.22
C SER A 129 -0.11 -3.20 10.89
N ASP A 130 -0.11 -4.49 11.20
CA ASP A 130 1.04 -5.19 11.79
C ASP A 130 2.29 -5.01 10.91
N VAL A 131 2.14 -5.10 9.58
CA VAL A 131 3.27 -4.92 8.65
C VAL A 131 3.96 -3.55 8.78
N TYR A 132 3.22 -2.47 9.10
CA TYR A 132 3.80 -1.16 9.33
C TYR A 132 4.41 -1.04 10.73
N VAL A 133 3.71 -1.53 11.76
CA VAL A 133 4.17 -1.49 13.15
C VAL A 133 5.44 -2.33 13.31
N ASP A 134 5.44 -3.57 12.82
CA ASP A 134 6.59 -4.47 12.84
C ASP A 134 7.81 -3.87 12.11
N PHE A 135 7.56 -3.14 11.02
CA PHE A 135 8.63 -2.46 10.29
C PHE A 135 9.24 -1.33 11.13
N LEU A 136 8.42 -0.54 11.82
CA LEU A 136 8.89 0.50 12.75
C LEU A 136 9.63 -0.09 13.94
N GLU A 137 9.16 -1.20 14.49
CA GLU A 137 9.81 -1.88 15.63
C GLU A 137 11.22 -2.36 15.28
N LYS A 138 11.43 -2.89 14.07
CA LYS A 138 12.77 -3.26 13.58
C LYS A 138 13.72 -2.08 13.47
N LEU A 139 13.19 -0.87 13.31
CA LEU A 139 13.97 0.38 13.22
C LEU A 139 14.17 1.07 14.57
N LEU A 140 13.49 0.64 15.63
CA LEU A 140 13.69 1.21 16.95
C LEU A 140 15.13 0.94 17.41
N PRO A 141 15.90 1.98 17.78
CA PRO A 141 17.18 1.77 18.45
C PRO A 141 16.94 0.92 19.70
N ARG A 142 17.82 -0.05 20.00
CA ARG A 142 17.70 -0.92 21.19
C ARG A 142 17.42 -0.14 22.49
N ALA A 143 18.01 1.05 22.64
CA ALA A 143 17.79 1.95 23.79
C ALA A 143 16.37 2.56 23.89
N TYR A 144 15.63 2.66 22.78
CA TYR A 144 14.21 3.06 22.77
C TYR A 144 13.28 1.89 23.05
N ALA A 145 13.61 0.69 22.55
CA ALA A 145 12.88 -0.53 22.88
C ALA A 145 12.92 -0.81 24.40
N GLU A 146 14.07 -0.62 25.06
CA GLU A 146 14.21 -0.75 26.51
C GLU A 146 13.31 0.22 27.31
N LYS A 147 13.20 1.49 26.86
CA LYS A 147 12.29 2.49 27.45
C LYS A 147 10.82 2.22 27.18
N TRP A 148 10.49 1.61 26.03
CA TRP A 148 9.12 1.17 25.71
C TRP A 148 8.69 0.01 26.61
N THR A 149 9.55 -0.97 26.86
CA THR A 149 9.27 -2.05 27.82
C THR A 149 9.03 -1.55 29.24
N THR A 150 9.64 -0.42 29.65
CA THR A 150 9.41 0.15 30.99
C THR A 150 8.17 1.06 31.07
N ASN A 151 7.72 1.64 29.96
CA ASN A 151 6.56 2.55 29.92
C ASN A 151 5.26 1.90 29.41
N PHE A 152 5.30 0.67 28.90
CA PHE A 152 4.10 -0.03 28.41
C PHE A 152 3.07 -0.28 29.52
N ASP A 153 3.53 -0.59 30.75
CA ASP A 153 2.68 -0.77 31.93
C ASP A 153 2.01 0.53 32.41
N ALA A 154 2.61 1.69 32.15
CA ALA A 154 2.06 2.98 32.53
C ALA A 154 1.00 3.51 31.54
N LEU A 155 1.01 3.04 30.29
CA LEU A 155 0.10 3.48 29.23
C LEU A 155 -1.18 2.62 29.12
N LEU A 156 -1.17 1.40 29.65
CA LEU A 156 -2.37 0.53 29.73
C LEU A 156 -3.29 0.83 30.91
N GLY A 157 -3.12 2.00 31.54
CA GLY A 157 -4.00 2.53 32.58
C GLY A 157 -5.47 2.75 32.17
N ASN A 158 -5.91 2.33 30.98
CA ASN A 158 -7.32 2.08 30.70
C ASN A 158 -7.54 1.11 29.51
N GLN A 159 -8.18 -0.02 29.83
CA GLN A 159 -8.93 -0.96 28.99
C GLN A 159 -8.18 -2.00 28.13
N VAL A 160 -8.01 -3.17 28.76
CA VAL A 160 -8.34 -4.52 28.25
C VAL A 160 -7.99 -4.82 26.78
N ILE A 161 -6.78 -5.32 26.54
CA ILE A 161 -6.57 -6.43 25.61
C ILE A 161 -5.76 -7.50 26.34
N LYS A 162 -6.43 -8.61 26.62
CA LYS A 162 -5.93 -9.76 27.35
C LYS A 162 -5.05 -10.64 26.47
N ASN A 163 -4.00 -11.18 27.12
CA ASN A 163 -3.49 -12.54 26.99
C ASN A 163 -3.00 -12.99 25.61
N SER A 164 -1.69 -12.86 25.37
CA SER A 164 -0.90 -13.90 24.67
C SER A 164 0.61 -13.85 24.91
N VAL A 165 1.13 -13.02 25.83
CA VAL A 165 2.58 -12.99 26.14
C VAL A 165 2.81 -13.28 27.62
N GLN A 166 2.47 -14.49 28.05
CA GLN A 166 2.87 -14.99 29.38
C GLN A 166 3.23 -16.49 29.40
N GLN A 167 3.57 -17.09 28.26
CA GLN A 167 4.13 -18.45 28.24
C GLN A 167 5.34 -18.57 27.31
N SER A 168 6.41 -17.83 27.59
CA SER A 168 7.72 -18.14 26.99
C SER A 168 8.92 -17.95 27.91
N PHE A 169 8.73 -17.64 29.20
CA PHE A 169 9.84 -17.52 30.14
C PHE A 169 9.48 -18.11 31.51
N VAL A 170 9.28 -19.42 31.54
CA VAL A 170 9.52 -20.22 32.75
C VAL A 170 10.18 -21.51 32.30
N HIS A 171 11.51 -21.54 32.32
CA HIS A 171 12.35 -22.68 32.68
C HIS A 171 13.50 -22.12 33.51
#